data_AF-A0AA35LI15-F1
#
_entry.id   AF-A0AA35LI15-F1
#
_cell.length_a   1.000
_cell.length_b   1.000
_cell.length_c   1.000
_cell.angle_alpha   90.00
_cell.angle_beta   90.00
_cell.angle_gamma   90.00
#
_symmetry.space_group_name_H-M   'P 1'
#
loop_
_entity.id
_entity.type
_entity.pdbx_description
1 polymer ?
#
loop_
_entity_poly.entity_id
_entity_poly.type
_entity_poly.pdbx_seq_one_letter_code
_entity_poly.pdbx_strand_id
1 'polypeptide(L)'
;MLPAASDTLGATACWEQLGTQHLPRTRTPGASFNFPPPKGGRSLNAGHNPTPAFRPSLQTERPFKREPEMRFQGGKGNLRAFVNGLFPPSRGRCRKGRASLYGRSPSLGSYLPGAPSALFSTGETLLYYYKYYLSPRNGAVFPKIKGNKAGQDGSRWHVVKKFISLMSSQNIPVHLIDPLLLGLIDTDLKQLRTSPDSSHSECRYLCARRDFTTFAVLDKTWKLEVGLFRAAERVGFQWLKLQSKDPRLEGMDDLSGMEIPLHYIFRLAAHAIHLVVFYERSGNYLWHGQLRLKRHMDRKFVPFRKLPFGRYPGAYDKLELISVSIDGLTVQIPKEPSQFLEERSHSRFIECRYREARSFFQLYPDDVSLDAVEFRKKAKALLHLASLTLNSLGVRFWLSSGTCLGWYRQCNIIPYSKDVDLGIFIQDYQPDIIPAFQKAGLPLKHKFGKVEDSLELSFQGEDEVKLDIFFFYEEDDHVWNGGTQAKSGKKFKYLFPKFTLCWTEFVELKVRVPCETLHYIEANYGKEWKIPVKMWDWKNSPPNVQPNGIWPINEWEEVIQLY
;
A
#
# COMPACT_ATOMS: atom_id res chain seq x y z
N MET A 1 -12.57 -50.88 38.38
CA MET A 1 -13.26 -49.96 39.30
C MET A 1 -13.62 -48.70 38.53
N LEU A 2 -14.91 -48.34 38.52
CA LEU A 2 -15.56 -47.14 37.98
C LEU A 2 -16.81 -46.95 38.87
N PRO A 3 -17.24 -45.71 39.17
CA PRO A 3 -18.12 -44.91 38.28
C PRO A 3 -17.70 -43.41 38.23
N ALA A 4 -18.19 -42.48 37.38
CA ALA A 4 -19.40 -42.32 36.56
C ALA A 4 -20.65 -41.71 37.24
N ALA A 5 -20.84 -40.39 37.09
CA ALA A 5 -22.07 -39.57 37.24
C ALA A 5 -21.79 -38.20 36.56
N SER A 6 -22.50 -37.68 35.55
CA SER A 6 -23.94 -37.35 35.37
C SER A 6 -24.29 -35.97 36.02
N ASP A 7 -25.08 -35.06 35.45
CA ASP A 7 -26.24 -35.19 34.53
C ASP A 7 -26.56 -33.93 33.66
N THR A 8 -27.10 -34.14 32.44
CA THR A 8 -28.19 -33.39 31.70
C THR A 8 -28.13 -31.85 31.46
N LEU A 9 -28.72 -31.19 30.44
CA LEU A 9 -29.46 -31.44 29.17
C LEU A 9 -28.88 -30.46 28.09
N GLY A 10 -29.12 -30.51 26.77
CA GLY A 10 -30.04 -31.29 25.95
C GLY A 10 -31.21 -30.47 25.36
N ALA A 11 -31.03 -29.70 24.27
CA ALA A 11 -32.12 -29.30 23.36
C ALA A 11 -31.66 -28.74 22.00
N THR A 12 -32.24 -29.31 20.95
CA THR A 12 -32.09 -29.06 19.51
C THR A 12 -32.77 -27.76 19.03
N ALA A 13 -32.48 -27.35 17.79
CA ALA A 13 -33.20 -26.30 17.07
C ALA A 13 -34.66 -26.67 16.75
N CYS A 14 -35.51 -25.65 16.58
CA CYS A 14 -36.81 -25.79 15.92
C CYS A 14 -37.04 -24.66 14.91
N TRP A 15 -37.63 -25.01 13.77
CA TRP A 15 -38.25 -24.09 12.82
C TRP A 15 -39.64 -23.71 13.31
N GLU A 16 -40.17 -22.56 12.90
CA GLU A 16 -41.62 -22.46 12.66
C GLU A 16 -42.00 -21.45 11.57
N GLN A 17 -43.08 -21.79 10.87
CA GLN A 17 -43.66 -21.16 9.69
C GLN A 17 -45.17 -21.17 9.99
N LEU A 18 -45.91 -20.06 10.06
CA LEU A 18 -46.73 -19.51 8.96
C LEU A 18 -47.73 -18.50 9.55
N GLY A 19 -48.24 -17.57 8.73
CA GLY A 19 -49.31 -16.64 9.13
C GLY A 19 -49.89 -15.87 7.95
N THR A 20 -50.93 -16.42 7.31
CA THR A 20 -51.59 -15.88 6.10
C THR A 20 -52.59 -14.76 6.37
N GLN A 21 -52.74 -13.80 5.44
CA GLN A 21 -53.99 -13.04 5.23
C GLN A 21 -54.31 -12.83 3.74
N HIS A 22 -55.59 -12.54 3.45
CA HIS A 22 -56.23 -12.77 2.13
C HIS A 22 -56.26 -11.56 1.15
N LEU A 23 -56.42 -11.92 -0.13
CA LEU A 23 -56.76 -11.07 -1.29
C LEU A 23 -58.22 -10.60 -1.29
N PRO A 24 -58.55 -9.63 -2.17
CA PRO A 24 -59.71 -9.79 -3.07
C PRO A 24 -59.35 -9.77 -4.57
N ARG A 25 -60.22 -10.35 -5.39
CA ARG A 25 -60.07 -10.55 -6.86
C ARG A 25 -60.77 -9.47 -7.69
N THR A 26 -60.27 -9.25 -8.90
CA THR A 26 -61.06 -8.89 -10.11
C THR A 26 -60.61 -9.75 -11.32
N ARG A 27 -61.37 -9.76 -12.42
CA ARG A 27 -61.41 -10.85 -13.43
C ARG A 27 -61.10 -10.39 -14.88
N THR A 28 -60.39 -11.25 -15.63
CA THR A 28 -60.55 -11.58 -17.09
C THR A 28 -60.27 -10.53 -18.18
N PRO A 29 -60.04 -10.93 -19.47
CA PRO A 29 -59.36 -12.14 -19.98
C PRO A 29 -58.46 -11.96 -21.24
N GLY A 30 -57.60 -12.98 -21.51
CA GLY A 30 -57.54 -13.61 -22.85
C GLY A 30 -56.49 -13.19 -23.89
N ALA A 31 -55.56 -14.09 -24.22
CA ALA A 31 -55.16 -14.48 -25.58
C ALA A 31 -54.18 -15.69 -25.52
N SER A 32 -54.21 -16.58 -26.51
CA SER A 32 -53.47 -17.86 -26.52
C SER A 32 -52.90 -18.18 -27.90
N PHE A 33 -51.71 -18.79 -27.96
CA PHE A 33 -51.22 -19.56 -29.11
C PHE A 33 -50.34 -20.73 -28.65
N ASN A 34 -50.30 -21.80 -29.44
CA ASN A 34 -49.89 -23.15 -29.02
C ASN A 34 -49.11 -23.88 -30.15
N PHE A 35 -48.52 -25.05 -29.80
CA PHE A 35 -47.99 -26.12 -30.69
C PHE A 35 -46.50 -26.02 -31.16
N PRO A 36 -45.84 -27.14 -31.57
CA PRO A 36 -45.36 -28.21 -30.66
C PRO A 36 -43.93 -28.76 -31.01
N PRO A 37 -43.37 -29.72 -30.25
CA PRO A 37 -42.09 -30.37 -30.60
C PRO A 37 -42.26 -31.74 -31.32
N PRO A 38 -41.26 -32.21 -32.10
CA PRO A 38 -41.24 -33.55 -32.67
C PRO A 38 -40.56 -34.60 -31.76
N LYS A 39 -41.11 -35.82 -31.80
CA LYS A 39 -40.51 -37.10 -31.37
C LYS A 39 -39.44 -37.51 -32.42
N GLY A 40 -38.46 -38.40 -32.22
CA GLY A 40 -38.18 -39.39 -31.17
C GLY A 40 -37.74 -40.71 -31.84
N GLY A 41 -36.65 -41.35 -31.40
CA GLY A 41 -36.14 -42.59 -32.02
C GLY A 41 -35.03 -43.28 -31.21
N ARG A 42 -35.26 -44.56 -30.85
CA ARG A 42 -34.30 -45.48 -30.18
C ARG A 42 -33.35 -46.08 -31.26
N SER A 43 -32.23 -46.76 -30.98
CA SER A 43 -31.99 -47.81 -29.97
C SER A 43 -30.51 -48.26 -29.92
N LEU A 44 -30.04 -48.69 -28.72
CA LEU A 44 -29.17 -49.87 -28.38
C LEU A 44 -28.18 -50.46 -29.43
N ASN A 45 -26.99 -51.00 -29.12
CA ASN A 45 -26.33 -51.35 -27.84
C ASN A 45 -24.84 -51.73 -28.09
N ALA A 46 -23.98 -51.67 -27.04
CA ALA A 46 -22.72 -52.42 -26.81
C ALA A 46 -21.61 -52.46 -27.92
N GLY A 47 -20.30 -52.54 -27.63
CA GLY A 47 -19.54 -52.60 -26.37
C GLY A 47 -18.07 -53.02 -26.65
N HIS A 48 -17.23 -53.05 -25.60
CA HIS A 48 -15.83 -53.57 -25.55
C HIS A 48 -14.67 -52.67 -26.07
N ASN A 49 -13.93 -52.13 -25.09
CA ASN A 49 -12.45 -52.08 -25.06
C ASN A 49 -11.91 -53.49 -24.70
N PRO A 50 -10.60 -53.86 -24.86
CA PRO A 50 -9.43 -52.99 -24.71
C PRO A 50 -8.22 -53.20 -25.66
N THR A 51 -7.23 -52.32 -25.54
CA THR A 51 -5.84 -52.38 -26.07
C THR A 51 -4.99 -53.49 -25.43
N PRO A 52 -3.91 -54.01 -26.08
CA PRO A 52 -2.56 -53.47 -25.77
C PRO A 52 -1.44 -53.55 -26.88
N ALA A 53 -0.64 -52.48 -26.96
CA ALA A 53 0.84 -52.38 -27.01
C ALA A 53 1.79 -53.11 -28.04
N PHE A 54 2.96 -52.47 -28.24
CA PHE A 54 4.26 -52.97 -28.81
C PHE A 54 4.32 -53.27 -30.33
N ARG A 55 5.22 -52.68 -31.16
CA ARG A 55 6.69 -52.52 -31.06
C ARG A 55 7.26 -51.39 -31.97
N PRO A 56 8.57 -51.05 -31.89
CA PRO A 56 9.17 -49.89 -32.59
C PRO A 56 9.84 -50.24 -33.94
N SER A 57 10.15 -49.23 -34.75
CA SER A 57 11.15 -49.31 -35.84
C SER A 57 12.05 -48.07 -35.86
N LEU A 58 13.37 -48.28 -35.97
CA LEU A 58 14.33 -47.25 -36.31
C LEU A 58 14.31 -47.02 -37.83
N GLN A 59 14.52 -45.79 -38.31
CA GLN A 59 15.48 -45.55 -39.40
C GLN A 59 15.90 -44.06 -39.58
N THR A 60 17.22 -43.84 -39.48
CA THR A 60 18.07 -42.96 -40.31
C THR A 60 17.75 -41.46 -40.54
N GLU A 61 18.49 -40.64 -39.79
CA GLU A 61 19.27 -39.45 -40.18
C GLU A 61 19.31 -38.85 -41.62
N ARG A 62 19.41 -37.50 -41.64
CA ARG A 62 20.05 -36.56 -42.62
C ARG A 62 19.26 -36.11 -43.88
N PRO A 63 19.58 -34.91 -44.46
CA PRO A 63 19.99 -33.65 -43.79
C PRO A 63 19.34 -32.37 -44.38
N PHE A 64 19.66 -31.24 -43.75
CA PHE A 64 19.51 -29.83 -44.18
C PHE A 64 19.14 -29.52 -45.66
N LYS A 65 18.17 -28.60 -45.82
CA LYS A 65 18.17 -27.60 -46.91
C LYS A 65 18.09 -26.18 -46.32
N ARG A 66 18.99 -25.30 -46.77
CA ARG A 66 18.90 -23.84 -46.63
C ARG A 66 18.23 -23.27 -47.88
N GLU A 67 17.46 -22.18 -47.75
CA GLU A 67 17.22 -21.16 -48.78
C GLU A 67 16.33 -20.02 -48.18
N PRO A 68 16.32 -18.80 -48.73
CA PRO A 68 17.48 -17.90 -48.76
C PRO A 68 17.18 -16.49 -48.22
N GLU A 69 18.21 -15.66 -48.09
CA GLU A 69 18.07 -14.22 -47.81
C GLU A 69 17.45 -13.47 -49.00
N MET A 70 16.53 -12.52 -48.74
CA MET A 70 16.17 -11.49 -49.72
C MET A 70 16.61 -10.11 -49.22
N ARG A 71 17.60 -9.53 -49.92
CA ARG A 71 17.82 -8.08 -49.94
C ARG A 71 16.79 -7.43 -50.86
N PHE A 72 16.24 -6.29 -50.46
CA PHE A 72 15.67 -5.32 -51.40
C PHE A 72 16.25 -3.93 -51.13
N GLN A 73 16.77 -3.30 -52.19
CA GLN A 73 17.15 -1.89 -52.21
C GLN A 73 16.08 -1.09 -52.97
N GLY A 74 15.77 0.09 -52.45
CA GLY A 74 15.54 1.31 -53.24
C GLY A 74 14.35 1.37 -54.23
N GLY A 75 13.31 2.13 -53.86
CA GLY A 75 12.31 2.63 -54.80
C GLY A 75 11.67 3.92 -54.31
N LYS A 76 12.00 5.06 -54.93
CA LYS A 76 11.35 6.36 -54.65
C LYS A 76 10.03 6.45 -55.42
N GLY A 77 8.98 6.95 -54.77
CA GLY A 77 7.71 7.30 -55.41
C GLY A 77 7.02 8.49 -54.73
N ASN A 78 6.91 9.61 -55.42
CA ASN A 78 6.14 10.78 -54.97
C ASN A 78 4.65 10.53 -55.18
N LEU A 79 3.80 11.08 -54.30
CA LEU A 79 2.48 11.59 -54.70
C LEU A 79 2.17 12.90 -53.96
N ARG A 80 1.60 13.88 -54.67
CA ARG A 80 1.24 15.21 -54.15
C ARG A 80 -0.27 15.33 -53.97
N ALA A 81 -0.65 15.99 -52.88
CA ALA A 81 -1.77 16.93 -52.72
C ALA A 81 -3.22 16.53 -53.10
N PHE A 82 -4.16 16.78 -52.17
CA PHE A 82 -5.15 17.86 -52.34
C PHE A 82 -5.55 18.46 -50.96
N VAL A 83 -6.22 19.62 -50.95
CA VAL A 83 -6.19 20.61 -49.84
C VAL A 83 -7.59 21.17 -49.48
N ASN A 84 -7.70 21.77 -48.27
CA ASN A 84 -8.74 22.67 -47.70
C ASN A 84 -9.62 22.00 -46.61
N GLY A 85 -9.87 22.55 -45.40
CA GLY A 85 -9.47 23.79 -44.70
C GLY A 85 -10.00 23.76 -43.22
N LEU A 86 -10.18 24.80 -42.39
CA LEU A 86 -10.00 26.28 -42.40
C LEU A 86 -9.92 26.82 -40.93
N PHE A 87 -9.03 27.78 -40.63
CA PHE A 87 -9.04 28.79 -39.52
C PHE A 87 -9.05 28.38 -38.01
N PRO A 88 -8.67 29.28 -37.04
CA PRO A 88 -7.43 30.09 -36.96
C PRO A 88 -6.80 30.14 -35.52
N PRO A 89 -5.53 30.60 -35.36
CA PRO A 89 -4.91 30.88 -34.06
C PRO A 89 -4.92 32.38 -33.66
N SER A 90 -4.98 32.69 -32.36
CA SER A 90 -4.98 34.06 -31.81
C SER A 90 -3.64 34.46 -31.14
N ARG A 91 -3.40 35.78 -31.00
CA ARG A 91 -2.08 36.41 -30.76
C ARG A 91 -1.81 36.72 -29.27
N GLY A 92 -0.54 36.66 -28.83
CA GLY A 92 -0.07 37.13 -27.52
C GLY A 92 1.36 37.69 -27.52
N ARG A 93 1.53 39.02 -27.43
CA ARG A 93 2.78 39.78 -27.66
C ARG A 93 3.91 39.56 -26.64
N CYS A 94 5.16 39.65 -27.13
CA CYS A 94 6.35 39.94 -26.33
C CYS A 94 6.42 41.42 -25.87
N ARG A 95 7.21 41.70 -24.81
CA ARG A 95 7.80 43.02 -24.53
C ARG A 95 9.31 42.87 -24.24
N LYS A 96 10.12 43.80 -24.77
CA LYS A 96 11.56 43.97 -24.48
C LYS A 96 11.77 45.05 -23.41
N GLY A 97 12.87 44.93 -22.66
CA GLY A 97 13.46 45.99 -21.81
C GLY A 97 14.76 45.47 -21.21
N ARG A 98 15.89 45.65 -21.91
CA ARG A 98 16.93 46.69 -21.73
C ARG A 98 17.99 46.29 -20.70
N ALA A 99 19.24 46.32 -21.14
CA ALA A 99 20.44 46.03 -20.34
C ALA A 99 21.06 47.31 -19.77
N SER A 100 21.95 47.16 -18.78
CA SER A 100 23.07 48.07 -18.56
C SER A 100 24.28 47.29 -18.02
N LEU A 101 25.47 47.70 -18.45
CA LEU A 101 26.78 47.13 -18.07
C LEU A 101 27.40 47.87 -16.87
N TYR A 102 28.44 47.25 -16.30
CA TYR A 102 29.60 47.76 -15.52
C TYR A 102 29.87 46.77 -14.37
N GLY A 103 31.08 46.25 -14.12
CA GLY A 103 32.36 46.38 -14.82
C GLY A 103 33.54 46.13 -13.85
N ARG A 104 34.57 45.42 -14.31
CA ARG A 104 35.87 45.12 -13.65
C ARG A 104 35.94 43.99 -12.60
N SER A 105 36.70 42.95 -12.96
CA SER A 105 37.55 42.15 -12.06
C SER A 105 38.89 42.90 -11.82
N PRO A 106 39.81 42.48 -10.90
CA PRO A 106 40.66 41.30 -11.20
C PRO A 106 41.19 40.44 -10.01
N SER A 107 41.40 39.15 -10.33
CA SER A 107 42.57 38.29 -10.02
C SER A 107 42.92 37.77 -8.59
N LEU A 108 43.43 36.52 -8.59
CA LEU A 108 44.06 35.71 -7.52
C LEU A 108 43.14 35.26 -6.35
N GLY A 109 43.18 34.01 -5.87
CA GLY A 109 43.91 32.81 -6.32
C GLY A 109 43.70 31.60 -5.38
N SER A 110 44.01 30.40 -5.87
CA SER A 110 44.22 29.11 -5.14
C SER A 110 43.12 28.46 -4.25
N TYR A 111 42.64 27.30 -4.73
CA TYR A 111 42.47 26.00 -4.04
C TYR A 111 42.04 25.90 -2.55
N LEU A 112 40.94 25.17 -2.29
CA LEU A 112 40.85 23.87 -1.56
C LEU A 112 39.38 23.33 -1.64
N PRO A 113 39.08 22.06 -1.26
CA PRO A 113 38.09 21.25 -2.00
C PRO A 113 36.74 21.01 -1.31
N GLY A 114 35.79 20.48 -2.10
CA GLY A 114 34.89 19.40 -1.68
C GLY A 114 33.87 19.72 -0.58
N ALA A 115 32.78 20.42 -0.93
CA ALA A 115 31.55 20.34 -0.15
C ALA A 115 30.79 19.05 -0.51
N PRO A 116 30.54 18.11 0.42
CA PRO A 116 29.70 16.95 0.13
C PRO A 116 28.24 17.37 -0.01
N SER A 117 27.61 16.98 -1.11
CA SER A 117 26.19 17.15 -1.36
C SER A 117 25.37 16.22 -0.46
N ALA A 118 24.84 16.76 0.64
CA ALA A 118 23.96 16.03 1.55
C ALA A 118 22.60 15.72 0.88
N LEU A 119 22.48 14.49 0.38
CA LEU A 119 21.20 13.86 0.02
C LEU A 119 20.39 13.59 1.30
N PHE A 120 19.48 14.49 1.64
CA PHE A 120 18.59 14.30 2.80
C PHE A 120 17.63 13.14 2.56
N SER A 121 17.92 11.98 3.16
CA SER A 121 16.94 10.90 3.27
C SER A 121 15.80 11.31 4.23
N THR A 122 14.61 10.77 4.03
CA THR A 122 13.44 11.10 4.84
C THR A 122 13.58 10.64 6.31
N GLY A 123 14.44 9.66 6.58
CA GLY A 123 14.82 9.24 7.94
C GLY A 123 15.65 10.28 8.68
N GLU A 124 16.63 10.90 8.01
CA GLU A 124 17.48 11.92 8.62
C GLU A 124 16.71 13.17 9.05
N THR A 125 15.60 13.52 8.40
CA THR A 125 14.80 14.68 8.84
C THR A 125 14.15 14.44 10.21
N LEU A 126 13.70 13.20 10.48
CA LEU A 126 13.17 12.82 11.79
C LEU A 126 14.32 12.75 12.81
N LEU A 127 15.42 12.10 12.46
CA LEU A 127 16.61 11.95 13.31
C LEU A 127 17.29 13.28 13.63
N TYR A 128 17.27 14.26 12.72
CA TYR A 128 17.72 15.63 12.94
C TYR A 128 16.78 16.38 13.88
N TYR A 129 15.46 16.18 13.76
CA TYR A 129 14.49 16.71 14.72
C TYR A 129 14.72 16.10 16.12
N TYR A 130 14.89 14.78 16.22
CA TYR A 130 15.23 14.11 17.48
C TYR A 130 16.58 14.59 18.05
N LYS A 131 17.66 14.66 17.25
CA LYS A 131 18.97 15.20 17.69
C LYS A 131 18.90 16.66 18.14
N TYR A 132 18.13 17.51 17.45
CA TYR A 132 18.00 18.92 17.81
C TYR A 132 17.32 19.11 19.18
N TYR A 133 16.48 18.16 19.62
CA TYR A 133 15.82 18.18 20.93
C TYR A 133 16.48 17.26 21.99
N LEU A 134 17.35 16.32 21.61
CA LEU A 134 17.90 15.28 22.51
C LEU A 134 19.44 15.10 22.45
N SER A 135 20.20 16.03 21.86
CA SER A 135 21.67 15.91 21.81
C SER A 135 22.32 15.96 23.21
N PRO A 136 23.07 14.92 23.66
CA PRO A 136 23.64 14.89 25.01
C PRO A 136 24.88 15.79 25.21
N ARG A 137 25.34 16.51 24.18
CA ARG A 137 26.54 17.36 24.24
C ARG A 137 26.24 18.78 24.73
N ASN A 138 25.67 18.84 25.91
CA ASN A 138 25.89 19.82 26.97
C ASN A 138 24.99 19.37 28.13
N GLY A 139 25.58 19.13 29.30
CA GLY A 139 24.86 18.55 30.43
C GLY A 139 23.62 19.37 30.80
N ALA A 140 22.62 18.70 31.38
CA ALA A 140 21.35 19.29 31.80
C ALA A 140 21.52 20.29 32.97
N VAL A 141 22.15 21.43 32.70
CA VAL A 141 22.07 22.61 33.53
C VAL A 141 20.70 23.22 33.29
N PHE A 142 19.72 22.79 34.08
CA PHE A 142 18.50 23.56 34.27
C PHE A 142 18.90 25.00 34.59
N PRO A 143 18.53 25.99 33.76
CA PRO A 143 18.76 27.37 34.15
C PRO A 143 17.87 27.62 35.37
N LYS A 144 18.49 27.95 36.52
CA LYS A 144 17.78 28.44 37.71
C LYS A 144 17.16 29.80 37.41
N ILE A 145 16.06 29.80 36.66
CA ILE A 145 15.28 31.00 36.35
C ILE A 145 14.48 31.36 37.60
N LYS A 146 15.05 32.25 38.42
CA LYS A 146 14.25 33.03 39.37
C LYS A 146 13.28 33.92 38.58
N GLY A 147 11.97 33.77 38.82
CA GLY A 147 10.96 34.78 38.48
C GLY A 147 9.94 34.40 37.39
N ASN A 148 8.67 34.30 37.80
CA ASN A 148 7.44 34.50 37.01
C ASN A 148 7.27 33.75 35.66
N LYS A 149 7.04 32.43 35.70
CA LYS A 149 6.49 31.67 34.54
C LYS A 149 5.31 30.72 34.81
N ALA A 150 4.84 30.59 36.06
CA ALA A 150 3.80 29.62 36.44
C ALA A 150 2.47 29.71 35.63
N GLY A 151 2.16 30.86 35.02
CA GLY A 151 0.89 31.07 34.30
C GLY A 151 0.80 30.50 32.87
N GLN A 152 1.91 30.19 32.17
CA GLN A 152 1.85 29.71 30.79
C GLN A 152 1.95 28.18 30.65
N ASP A 153 2.66 27.48 31.52
CA ASP A 153 2.85 26.03 31.36
C ASP A 153 1.59 25.24 31.71
N GLY A 154 0.81 25.71 32.71
CA GLY A 154 -0.52 25.18 33.00
C GLY A 154 -1.55 25.37 31.87
N SER A 155 -1.33 26.30 30.92
CA SER A 155 -2.35 26.63 29.91
C SER A 155 -2.55 25.50 28.90
N ARG A 156 -1.49 24.79 28.47
CA ARG A 156 -1.61 23.66 27.51
C ARG A 156 -2.23 22.44 28.17
N TRP A 157 -1.74 22.08 29.35
CA TRP A 157 -2.31 21.00 30.16
C TRP A 157 -3.80 21.23 30.42
N HIS A 158 -4.22 22.47 30.70
CA HIS A 158 -5.63 22.81 30.90
C HIS A 158 -6.48 22.64 29.63
N VAL A 159 -5.93 22.93 28.44
CA VAL A 159 -6.60 22.66 27.16
C VAL A 159 -6.75 21.15 26.93
N VAL A 160 -5.70 20.35 27.17
CA VAL A 160 -5.76 18.89 27.05
C VAL A 160 -6.75 18.28 28.05
N LYS A 161 -6.72 18.72 29.32
CA LYS A 161 -7.69 18.32 30.35
C LYS A 161 -9.12 18.63 29.92
N LYS A 162 -9.40 19.87 29.50
CA LYS A 162 -10.73 20.28 29.00
C LYS A 162 -11.18 19.42 27.82
N PHE A 163 -10.28 19.07 26.89
CA PHE A 163 -10.59 18.20 25.77
C PHE A 163 -10.93 16.78 26.23
N ILE A 164 -10.10 16.15 27.07
CA ILE A 164 -10.36 14.80 27.59
C ILE A 164 -11.69 14.75 28.37
N SER A 165 -11.96 15.75 29.24
CA SER A 165 -13.23 15.85 29.94
C SER A 165 -14.43 16.05 29.00
N LEU A 166 -14.27 16.84 27.93
CA LEU A 166 -15.29 16.98 26.88
C LEU A 166 -15.58 15.64 26.19
N MET A 167 -14.55 14.94 25.69
CA MET A 167 -14.72 13.65 25.00
C MET A 167 -15.34 12.60 25.93
N SER A 168 -14.86 12.51 27.18
CA SER A 168 -15.42 11.64 28.21
C SER A 168 -16.88 11.97 28.53
N SER A 169 -17.28 13.24 28.59
CA SER A 169 -18.68 13.63 28.82
C SER A 169 -19.64 13.24 27.69
N GLN A 170 -19.10 12.92 26.51
CA GLN A 170 -19.86 12.44 25.34
C GLN A 170 -19.68 10.92 25.13
N ASN A 171 -19.04 10.21 26.06
CA ASN A 171 -18.67 8.80 25.97
C ASN A 171 -17.83 8.45 24.71
N ILE A 172 -17.00 9.39 24.25
CA ILE A 172 -16.12 9.18 23.10
C ILE A 172 -14.71 8.82 23.59
N PRO A 173 -14.23 7.58 23.40
CA PRO A 173 -12.86 7.21 23.73
C PRO A 173 -11.89 7.90 22.76
N VAL A 174 -10.81 8.45 23.30
CA VAL A 174 -9.72 9.05 22.51
C VAL A 174 -8.37 8.54 23.00
N HIS A 175 -7.46 8.30 22.06
CA HIS A 175 -6.17 7.68 22.33
C HIS A 175 -5.05 8.65 21.95
N LEU A 176 -4.11 8.89 22.86
CA LEU A 176 -3.01 9.80 22.64
C LEU A 176 -2.01 9.18 21.65
N ILE A 177 -1.82 9.82 20.50
CA ILE A 177 -0.93 9.37 19.40
C ILE A 177 0.10 10.44 18.99
N ASP A 178 0.28 11.46 19.83
CA ASP A 178 1.21 12.56 19.58
C ASP A 178 2.66 12.07 19.56
N PRO A 179 3.39 12.15 18.43
CA PRO A 179 4.68 11.47 18.31
C PRO A 179 5.73 11.93 19.33
N LEU A 180 5.67 13.20 19.73
CA LEU A 180 6.58 13.78 20.71
C LEU A 180 6.22 13.38 22.14
N LEU A 181 4.93 13.23 22.47
CA LEU A 181 4.54 12.67 23.77
C LEU A 181 4.88 11.18 23.85
N LEU A 182 4.54 10.41 22.81
CA LEU A 182 4.83 8.97 22.79
C LEU A 182 6.32 8.69 22.93
N GLY A 183 7.19 9.43 22.23
CA GLY A 183 8.65 9.27 22.36
C GLY A 183 9.18 9.59 23.77
N LEU A 184 8.56 10.51 24.50
CA LEU A 184 8.91 10.78 25.91
C LEU A 184 8.37 9.68 26.83
N ILE A 185 7.07 9.35 26.68
CA ILE A 185 6.38 8.34 27.48
C ILE A 185 7.05 6.97 27.36
N ASP A 186 7.55 6.59 26.18
CA ASP A 186 8.26 5.33 25.95
C ASP A 186 9.47 5.17 26.89
N THR A 187 10.26 6.26 27.07
CA THR A 187 11.43 6.25 27.97
C THR A 187 11.05 6.07 29.44
N ASP A 188 9.88 6.56 29.85
CA ASP A 188 9.37 6.50 31.22
C ASP A 188 8.37 5.35 31.45
N LEU A 189 8.03 4.58 30.42
CA LEU A 189 6.83 3.72 30.40
C LEU A 189 6.83 2.64 31.49
N LYS A 190 8.02 2.10 31.82
CA LYS A 190 8.17 1.14 32.92
C LYS A 190 7.81 1.77 34.26
N GLN A 191 8.34 2.97 34.55
CA GLN A 191 8.05 3.70 35.79
C GLN A 191 6.57 4.09 35.88
N LEU A 192 5.98 4.58 34.79
CA LEU A 192 4.56 4.95 34.72
C LEU A 192 3.61 3.77 34.95
N ARG A 193 4.00 2.54 34.57
CA ARG A 193 3.25 1.32 34.87
C ARG A 193 3.42 0.85 36.32
N THR A 194 4.59 1.05 36.93
CA THR A 194 4.86 0.58 38.31
C THR A 194 4.47 1.57 39.41
N SER A 195 4.35 2.86 39.11
CA SER A 195 4.01 3.90 40.11
C SER A 195 2.99 4.92 39.55
N PRO A 196 1.75 4.50 39.27
CA PRO A 196 0.72 5.35 38.66
C PRO A 196 0.26 6.52 39.56
N ASP A 197 0.44 6.40 40.88
CA ASP A 197 0.09 7.40 41.90
C ASP A 197 1.30 8.24 42.36
N SER A 198 2.40 8.26 41.60
CA SER A 198 3.50 9.20 41.87
C SER A 198 3.04 10.64 41.64
N SER A 199 2.64 11.29 42.73
CA SER A 199 2.20 12.69 42.82
C SER A 199 3.34 13.66 42.47
N HIS A 200 3.67 13.74 41.17
CA HIS A 200 4.56 14.75 40.63
C HIS A 200 3.84 16.10 40.66
N SER A 201 4.29 16.98 41.56
CA SER A 201 3.77 18.35 41.72
C SER A 201 4.00 19.26 40.51
N GLU A 202 4.91 18.87 39.62
CA GLU A 202 5.20 19.55 38.36
C GLU A 202 4.75 18.68 37.18
N CYS A 203 4.02 19.29 36.25
CA CYS A 203 3.67 18.66 34.99
C CYS A 203 4.94 18.47 34.13
N ARG A 204 5.08 17.28 33.51
CA ARG A 204 6.24 16.85 32.73
C ARG A 204 5.96 16.72 31.23
N TYR A 205 4.77 16.26 30.83
CA TYR A 205 4.52 15.85 29.44
C TYR A 205 3.59 16.81 28.66
N LEU A 206 2.37 17.03 29.16
CA LEU A 206 1.25 17.69 28.46
C LEU A 206 1.33 19.23 28.48
N CYS A 207 2.07 19.81 29.43
CA CYS A 207 2.42 21.22 29.49
C CYS A 207 3.55 21.60 28.51
N ALA A 208 4.38 20.63 28.11
CA ALA A 208 5.58 20.91 27.32
C ALA A 208 5.26 21.68 26.03
N ARG A 209 6.12 22.66 25.71
CA ARG A 209 5.82 23.72 24.75
C ARG A 209 5.67 23.20 23.32
N ARG A 210 4.42 23.06 22.88
CA ARG A 210 4.04 22.61 21.54
C ARG A 210 2.82 23.37 21.01
N ASP A 211 2.66 23.37 19.69
CA ASP A 211 1.48 23.97 19.01
C ASP A 211 0.26 23.05 19.12
N PHE A 212 0.46 21.73 19.03
CA PHE A 212 -0.59 20.72 18.97
C PHE A 212 -0.38 19.59 19.99
N THR A 213 -1.48 18.99 20.45
CA THR A 213 -1.50 17.65 21.04
C THR A 213 -2.39 16.76 20.18
N THR A 214 -1.91 15.58 19.80
CA THR A 214 -2.58 14.71 18.82
C THR A 214 -3.23 13.49 19.46
N PHE A 215 -4.52 13.29 19.16
CA PHE A 215 -5.30 12.12 19.57
C PHE A 215 -5.87 11.38 18.35
N ALA A 216 -6.16 10.10 18.51
CA ALA A 216 -6.90 9.25 17.60
C ALA A 216 -8.30 8.97 18.16
N VAL A 217 -9.25 8.71 17.27
CA VAL A 217 -10.53 8.08 17.61
C VAL A 217 -10.86 7.01 16.57
N LEU A 218 -11.39 5.88 17.01
CA LEU A 218 -11.86 4.82 16.12
C LEU A 218 -13.29 5.12 15.67
N ASP A 219 -13.53 5.14 14.36
CA ASP A 219 -14.82 5.50 13.74
C ASP A 219 -16.02 4.73 14.32
N LYS A 220 -15.87 3.43 14.60
CA LYS A 220 -16.92 2.58 15.21
C LYS A 220 -17.44 3.09 16.57
N THR A 221 -16.64 3.88 17.28
CA THR A 221 -17.00 4.48 18.58
C THR A 221 -17.71 5.83 18.45
N TRP A 222 -17.83 6.37 17.23
CA TRP A 222 -18.30 7.72 16.94
C TRP A 222 -19.74 7.71 16.39
N LYS A 223 -20.75 7.76 17.28
CA LYS A 223 -22.17 7.65 16.87
C LYS A 223 -22.98 8.94 16.87
N LEU A 224 -22.53 10.04 17.50
CA LEU A 224 -23.24 11.31 17.51
C LEU A 224 -22.30 12.53 17.42
N GLU A 225 -22.20 13.10 16.22
CA GLU A 225 -21.31 14.23 15.95
C GLU A 225 -21.89 15.59 16.39
N VAL A 226 -23.20 15.81 16.23
CA VAL A 226 -23.85 17.13 16.41
C VAL A 226 -23.83 17.63 17.86
N GLY A 227 -23.88 16.72 18.83
CA GLY A 227 -23.81 17.06 20.26
C GLY A 227 -22.43 17.57 20.67
N LEU A 228 -21.37 16.95 20.13
CA LEU A 228 -19.99 17.24 20.50
C LEU A 228 -19.59 18.68 20.19
N PHE A 229 -19.89 19.21 19.00
CA PHE A 229 -19.49 20.58 18.64
C PHE A 229 -20.16 21.63 19.51
N ARG A 230 -21.46 21.48 19.78
CA ARG A 230 -22.19 22.36 20.71
C ARG A 230 -21.67 22.23 22.14
N ALA A 231 -21.16 21.07 22.55
CA ALA A 231 -20.48 20.90 23.85
C ALA A 231 -19.08 21.55 23.85
N ALA A 232 -18.33 21.44 22.75
CA ALA A 232 -17.01 22.04 22.57
C ALA A 232 -17.07 23.57 22.66
N GLU A 233 -18.02 24.18 21.93
CA GLU A 233 -18.29 25.63 21.97
C GLU A 233 -18.62 26.11 23.38
N ARG A 234 -19.50 25.39 24.10
CA ARG A 234 -19.88 25.71 25.50
C ARG A 234 -18.70 25.70 26.48
N VAL A 235 -17.66 24.89 26.25
CA VAL A 235 -16.45 24.88 27.09
C VAL A 235 -15.32 25.78 26.56
N GLY A 236 -15.57 26.49 25.44
CA GLY A 236 -14.74 27.55 24.86
C GLY A 236 -13.90 27.14 23.64
N PHE A 237 -14.03 25.91 23.12
CA PHE A 237 -13.30 25.50 21.92
C PHE A 237 -13.90 26.09 20.65
N GLN A 238 -13.03 26.70 19.83
CA GLN A 238 -13.27 26.78 18.39
C GLN A 238 -12.97 25.42 17.78
N TRP A 239 -13.72 25.00 16.76
CA TRP A 239 -13.52 23.69 16.13
C TRP A 239 -13.55 23.78 14.60
N LEU A 240 -12.95 22.77 13.96
CA LEU A 240 -12.94 22.63 12.51
C LEU A 240 -13.08 21.16 12.13
N LYS A 241 -14.13 20.82 11.39
CA LYS A 241 -14.32 19.50 10.75
C LYS A 241 -13.62 19.47 9.39
N LEU A 242 -12.86 18.41 9.12
CA LEU A 242 -12.20 18.16 7.85
C LEU A 242 -12.69 16.83 7.30
N GLN A 243 -13.53 16.90 6.26
CA GLN A 243 -14.16 15.76 5.61
C GLN A 243 -13.80 15.69 4.13
N SER A 244 -13.79 14.46 3.59
CA SER A 244 -13.54 14.13 2.19
C SER A 244 -14.41 12.93 1.81
N LYS A 245 -14.57 12.67 0.51
CA LYS A 245 -15.08 11.38 0.03
C LYS A 245 -14.33 10.22 0.69
N ASP A 246 -15.06 9.16 1.01
CA ASP A 246 -14.52 7.90 1.52
C ASP A 246 -13.96 7.04 0.38
N PRO A 247 -12.63 6.89 0.25
CA PRO A 247 -12.03 6.05 -0.78
C PRO A 247 -12.27 4.55 -0.54
N ARG A 248 -12.74 4.12 0.65
CA ARG A 248 -13.13 2.73 0.92
C ARG A 248 -14.42 2.31 0.20
N LEU A 249 -15.23 3.29 -0.19
CA LEU A 249 -16.48 3.11 -0.93
C LEU A 249 -16.29 3.40 -2.42
N GLU A 250 -15.10 3.81 -2.86
CA GLU A 250 -14.77 3.90 -4.28
C GLU A 250 -14.46 2.51 -4.81
N GLY A 251 -15.05 2.17 -5.96
CA GLY A 251 -14.87 0.89 -6.63
C GLY A 251 -15.10 1.01 -8.13
N MET A 252 -15.22 -0.14 -8.79
CA MET A 252 -15.46 -0.19 -10.23
C MET A 252 -16.84 0.34 -10.61
N ASP A 253 -17.87 0.05 -9.80
CA ASP A 253 -19.25 0.45 -10.08
C ASP A 253 -19.57 1.84 -9.52
N ASP A 254 -19.14 2.15 -8.30
CA ASP A 254 -19.42 3.43 -7.63
C ASP A 254 -18.17 4.30 -7.40
N LEU A 255 -18.28 5.58 -7.71
CA LEU A 255 -17.33 6.65 -7.40
C LEU A 255 -18.00 7.81 -6.62
N SER A 256 -19.22 7.60 -6.14
CA SER A 256 -20.02 8.60 -5.44
C SER A 256 -19.37 8.99 -4.12
N GLY A 257 -18.89 8.00 -3.35
CA GLY A 257 -18.01 8.14 -2.18
C GLY A 257 -18.54 9.14 -1.14
N MET A 258 -19.31 8.67 -0.16
CA MET A 258 -19.89 9.53 0.88
C MET A 258 -18.82 10.37 1.59
N GLU A 259 -19.13 11.62 1.98
CA GLU A 259 -18.18 12.43 2.75
C GLU A 259 -18.07 11.92 4.20
N ILE A 260 -16.88 11.48 4.59
CA ILE A 260 -16.54 11.01 5.95
C ILE A 260 -15.60 11.99 6.67
N PRO A 261 -15.71 12.12 8.01
CA PRO A 261 -14.77 12.92 8.79
C PRO A 261 -13.38 12.28 8.85
N LEU A 262 -12.35 12.97 8.39
CA LEU A 262 -10.97 12.46 8.45
C LEU A 262 -10.19 13.03 9.63
N HIS A 263 -10.41 14.32 9.94
CA HIS A 263 -9.73 15.02 11.02
C HIS A 263 -10.66 16.04 11.66
N TYR A 264 -10.47 16.28 12.95
CA TYR A 264 -11.02 17.43 13.66
C TYR A 264 -9.89 18.23 14.30
N ILE A 265 -10.02 19.55 14.32
CA ILE A 265 -9.11 20.44 15.06
C ILE A 265 -9.94 21.18 16.10
N PHE A 266 -9.57 21.09 17.37
CA PHE A 266 -10.18 21.87 18.46
C PHE A 266 -9.15 22.87 19.00
N ARG A 267 -9.41 24.17 18.90
CA ARG A 267 -8.50 25.24 19.31
C ARG A 267 -9.06 25.99 20.51
N LEU A 268 -8.23 26.15 21.55
CA LEU A 268 -8.55 26.96 22.72
C LEU A 268 -7.32 27.81 23.09
N ALA A 269 -7.50 29.13 23.11
CA ALA A 269 -6.43 30.11 23.25
C ALA A 269 -5.26 29.87 22.26
N ALA A 270 -4.07 29.55 22.79
CA ALA A 270 -2.82 29.39 22.03
C ALA A 270 -2.44 27.92 21.76
N HIS A 271 -3.32 26.95 22.06
CA HIS A 271 -3.06 25.53 21.83
C HIS A 271 -4.21 24.87 21.07
N ALA A 272 -3.90 23.84 20.30
CA ALA A 272 -4.89 23.09 19.54
C ALA A 272 -4.74 21.57 19.75
N ILE A 273 -5.86 20.88 19.73
CA ILE A 273 -5.94 19.43 19.69
C ILE A 273 -6.18 19.01 18.25
N HIS A 274 -5.37 18.08 17.74
CA HIS A 274 -5.61 17.41 16.47
C HIS A 274 -6.18 16.04 16.75
N LEU A 275 -7.44 15.81 16.38
CA LEU A 275 -8.09 14.52 16.47
C LEU A 275 -8.11 13.87 15.08
N VAL A 276 -7.47 12.72 14.95
CA VAL A 276 -7.39 11.92 13.72
C VAL A 276 -8.43 10.80 13.79
N VAL A 277 -9.26 10.66 12.77
CA VAL A 277 -10.22 9.55 12.68
C VAL A 277 -9.56 8.36 12.01
N PHE A 278 -9.56 7.22 12.70
CA PHE A 278 -9.07 5.95 12.19
C PHE A 278 -10.24 5.03 11.86
N TYR A 279 -10.13 4.42 10.68
CA TYR A 279 -11.12 3.55 10.07
C TYR A 279 -10.56 2.15 9.91
N GLU A 280 -11.32 1.13 10.29
CA GLU A 280 -11.00 -0.24 9.89
C GLU A 280 -11.26 -0.45 8.39
N ARG A 281 -10.45 -1.32 7.77
CA ARG A 281 -10.56 -1.77 6.38
C ARG A 281 -10.54 -3.30 6.27
N SER A 282 -10.90 -3.81 5.09
CA SER A 282 -11.13 -5.23 4.79
C SER A 282 -9.94 -6.12 5.18
N GLY A 283 -8.71 -5.68 4.86
CA GLY A 283 -7.45 -6.37 5.18
C GLY A 283 -7.04 -6.35 6.66
N ASN A 284 -7.98 -6.17 7.58
CA ASN A 284 -7.77 -6.25 9.04
C ASN A 284 -6.81 -5.19 9.63
N TYR A 285 -6.76 -3.99 9.06
CA TYR A 285 -5.86 -2.89 9.45
C TYR A 285 -6.59 -1.57 9.68
N LEU A 286 -5.89 -0.59 10.28
CA LEU A 286 -6.40 0.74 10.55
C LEU A 286 -5.87 1.74 9.51
N TRP A 287 -6.75 2.60 8.98
CA TRP A 287 -6.43 3.65 8.01
C TRP A 287 -6.88 5.02 8.50
N HIS A 288 -6.09 6.07 8.22
CA HIS A 288 -6.54 7.46 8.31
C HIS A 288 -6.39 8.18 6.98
N GLY A 289 -7.27 9.13 6.69
CA GLY A 289 -7.24 9.89 5.44
C GLY A 289 -6.24 11.05 5.40
N GLN A 290 -6.09 11.64 4.22
CA GLN A 290 -5.31 12.86 4.01
C GLN A 290 -6.10 14.11 4.40
N LEU A 291 -5.45 15.08 5.05
CA LEU A 291 -6.03 16.38 5.35
C LEU A 291 -5.95 17.29 4.11
N ARG A 292 -7.10 17.60 3.49
CA ARG A 292 -7.20 18.56 2.38
C ARG A 292 -8.13 19.72 2.74
N LEU A 293 -7.60 20.94 2.75
CA LEU A 293 -8.37 22.15 3.00
C LEU A 293 -9.17 22.56 1.76
N LYS A 294 -10.51 22.61 1.88
CA LYS A 294 -11.41 23.17 0.85
C LYS A 294 -11.12 24.67 0.66
N ARG A 295 -11.41 25.22 -0.54
CA ARG A 295 -11.00 26.59 -0.94
C ARG A 295 -11.47 27.70 0.01
N HIS A 296 -12.62 27.54 0.66
CA HIS A 296 -13.24 28.50 1.57
C HIS A 296 -12.76 28.39 3.03
N MET A 297 -11.95 27.39 3.39
CA MET A 297 -11.55 27.15 4.79
C MET A 297 -10.43 28.10 5.22
N ASP A 298 -10.49 28.58 6.48
CA ASP A 298 -9.43 29.42 7.03
C ASP A 298 -8.11 28.64 7.18
N ARG A 299 -7.14 28.97 6.32
CA ARG A 299 -5.80 28.38 6.31
C ARG A 299 -4.92 28.89 7.46
N LYS A 300 -5.37 29.91 8.21
CA LYS A 300 -4.72 30.48 9.40
C LYS A 300 -5.29 29.94 10.72
N PHE A 301 -6.34 29.11 10.68
CA PHE A 301 -7.00 28.57 11.88
C PHE A 301 -6.00 27.89 12.83
N VAL A 302 -5.08 27.10 12.25
CA VAL A 302 -3.89 26.53 12.90
C VAL A 302 -2.74 26.41 11.88
N PRO A 303 -1.47 26.26 12.30
CA PRO A 303 -0.36 26.02 11.37
C PRO A 303 -0.38 24.57 10.82
N PHE A 304 -1.32 24.26 9.92
CA PHE A 304 -1.58 22.92 9.37
C PHE A 304 -0.35 22.14 8.88
N ARG A 305 0.68 22.83 8.37
CA ARG A 305 1.94 22.20 7.91
C ARG A 305 2.77 21.53 9.03
N LYS A 306 2.49 21.86 10.29
CA LYS A 306 3.13 21.27 11.48
C LYS A 306 2.34 20.13 12.11
N LEU A 307 1.16 19.78 11.58
CA LEU A 307 0.37 18.65 12.08
C LEU A 307 1.13 17.33 11.84
N PRO A 308 1.26 16.44 12.84
CA PRO A 308 2.01 15.21 12.68
C PRO A 308 1.31 14.16 11.79
N PHE A 309 0.01 14.32 11.50
CA PHE A 309 -0.77 13.43 10.64
C PHE A 309 -1.52 14.22 9.55
N GLY A 310 -1.97 13.53 8.50
CA GLY A 310 -2.77 14.10 7.42
C GLY A 310 -1.99 14.64 6.22
N ARG A 311 -0.65 14.66 6.22
CA ARG A 311 0.16 14.99 5.02
C ARG A 311 -0.10 13.99 3.88
N TYR A 312 -0.24 12.70 4.22
CA TYR A 312 -0.66 11.61 3.35
C TYR A 312 -1.75 10.79 4.09
N PRO A 313 -2.53 9.95 3.40
CA PRO A 313 -3.23 8.85 4.06
C PRO A 313 -2.21 7.89 4.67
N GLY A 314 -2.60 7.14 5.71
CA GLY A 314 -1.70 6.21 6.39
C GLY A 314 -2.41 4.94 6.84
N ALA A 315 -1.71 3.82 6.77
CA ALA A 315 -2.15 2.51 7.25
C ALA A 315 -1.22 1.97 8.34
N TYR A 316 -1.83 1.38 9.36
CA TYR A 316 -1.23 0.91 10.61
C TYR A 316 -1.82 -0.46 10.93
N ASP A 317 -1.11 -1.27 11.68
CA ASP A 317 -1.69 -2.51 12.20
C ASP A 317 -2.72 -2.21 13.31
N LYS A 318 -3.39 -3.25 13.82
CA LYS A 318 -4.41 -3.06 14.86
C LYS A 318 -3.78 -2.50 16.13
N LEU A 319 -4.33 -1.39 16.61
CA LEU A 319 -3.78 -0.69 17.74
C LEU A 319 -4.17 -1.36 19.06
N GLU A 320 -3.24 -2.09 19.67
CA GLU A 320 -3.35 -2.48 21.07
C GLU A 320 -3.11 -1.25 21.96
N LEU A 321 -3.98 -1.05 22.95
CA LEU A 321 -4.02 0.14 23.79
C LEU A 321 -3.85 -0.20 25.27
N ILE A 322 -3.18 0.69 25.99
CA ILE A 322 -3.07 0.65 27.46
C ILE A 322 -3.46 1.99 28.06
N SER A 323 -4.00 1.98 29.28
CA SER A 323 -4.22 3.19 30.07
C SER A 323 -2.96 3.54 30.89
N VAL A 324 -2.56 4.81 30.88
CA VAL A 324 -1.47 5.35 31.71
C VAL A 324 -1.93 6.65 32.38
N SER A 325 -1.39 6.93 33.58
CA SER A 325 -1.56 8.21 34.26
C SER A 325 -0.37 9.11 33.91
N ILE A 326 -0.60 10.25 33.26
CA ILE A 326 0.43 11.26 32.96
C ILE A 326 -0.07 12.64 33.39
N ASP A 327 0.74 13.39 34.14
CA ASP A 327 0.41 14.72 34.67
C ASP A 327 -0.97 14.78 35.37
N GLY A 328 -1.35 13.72 36.10
CA GLY A 328 -2.66 13.62 36.77
C GLY A 328 -3.85 13.40 35.83
N LEU A 329 -3.63 12.95 34.60
CA LEU A 329 -4.66 12.61 33.62
C LEU A 329 -4.49 11.17 33.13
N THR A 330 -5.53 10.36 33.26
CA THR A 330 -5.59 9.02 32.65
C THR A 330 -5.84 9.14 31.16
N VAL A 331 -4.93 8.61 30.36
CA VAL A 331 -5.02 8.57 28.88
C VAL A 331 -4.76 7.16 28.36
N GLN A 332 -5.35 6.82 27.22
CA GLN A 332 -4.99 5.61 26.49
C GLN A 332 -3.88 5.92 25.48
N ILE A 333 -2.86 5.06 25.40
CA ILE A 333 -1.74 5.14 24.44
C ILE A 333 -1.56 3.79 23.72
N PRO A 334 -0.86 3.74 22.57
CA PRO A 334 -0.36 2.49 22.01
C PRO A 334 0.43 1.69 23.07
N LYS A 335 0.19 0.37 23.13
CA LYS A 335 0.86 -0.56 24.05
C LYS A 335 2.39 -0.53 23.93
N GLU A 336 2.87 -0.36 22.69
CA GLU A 336 4.29 -0.26 22.31
C GLU A 336 4.50 1.06 21.54
N PRO A 337 4.77 2.17 22.24
CA PRO A 337 4.90 3.49 21.62
C PRO A 337 6.00 3.55 20.56
N SER A 338 7.17 2.95 20.83
CA SER A 338 8.27 2.86 19.84
C SER A 338 7.84 2.17 18.53
N GLN A 339 7.14 1.02 18.59
CA GLN A 339 6.62 0.34 17.39
C GLN A 339 5.65 1.23 16.60
N PHE A 340 4.71 1.89 17.29
CA PHE A 340 3.77 2.82 16.64
C PHE A 340 4.48 4.01 15.96
N LEU A 341 5.58 4.51 16.54
CA LEU A 341 6.38 5.58 15.95
C LEU A 341 7.14 5.12 14.69
N GLU A 342 7.64 3.89 14.69
CA GLU A 342 8.27 3.26 13.53
C GLU A 342 7.24 3.03 12.42
N GLU A 343 6.11 2.37 12.72
CA GLU A 343 4.98 2.18 11.79
C GLU A 343 4.55 3.51 11.17
N ARG A 344 4.41 4.57 11.98
CA ARG A 344 4.05 5.91 11.51
C ARG A 344 5.02 6.45 10.45
N SER A 345 6.32 6.13 10.54
CA SER A 345 7.31 6.57 9.55
C SER A 345 7.16 5.86 8.20
N HIS A 346 6.62 4.64 8.21
CA HIS A 346 6.38 3.79 7.03
C HIS A 346 4.89 3.66 6.67
N SER A 347 3.99 4.42 7.31
CA SER A 347 2.54 4.22 7.19
C SER A 347 1.94 4.70 5.86
N ARG A 348 2.66 5.49 5.07
CA ARG A 348 2.15 6.19 3.88
C ARG A 348 1.37 5.22 2.98
N PHE A 349 0.09 5.54 2.78
CA PHE A 349 -0.84 4.70 2.03
C PHE A 349 -1.19 5.33 0.66
N ILE A 350 -1.34 4.49 -0.35
CA ILE A 350 -1.77 4.84 -1.72
C ILE A 350 -3.05 4.05 -2.01
N GLU A 351 -4.13 4.75 -2.38
CA GLU A 351 -5.37 4.11 -2.84
C GLU A 351 -5.19 3.56 -4.27
N CYS A 352 -5.98 2.54 -4.62
CA CYS A 352 -6.07 2.14 -6.01
C CYS A 352 -6.73 3.22 -6.87
N ARG A 353 -6.35 3.29 -8.15
CA ARG A 353 -6.78 4.32 -9.10
C ARG A 353 -8.09 3.95 -9.80
N TYR A 354 -9.16 3.73 -9.04
CA TYR A 354 -10.43 3.22 -9.57
C TYR A 354 -11.00 4.04 -10.74
N ARG A 355 -10.86 5.38 -10.70
CA ARG A 355 -11.30 6.24 -11.81
C ARG A 355 -10.55 5.95 -13.12
N GLU A 356 -9.23 5.80 -13.05
CA GLU A 356 -8.41 5.47 -14.23
C GLU A 356 -8.56 3.99 -14.64
N ALA A 357 -8.75 3.07 -13.69
CA ALA A 357 -9.08 1.67 -13.97
C ALA A 357 -10.41 1.56 -14.74
N ARG A 358 -11.46 2.29 -14.34
CA ARG A 358 -12.72 2.38 -15.11
C ARG A 358 -12.49 2.91 -16.53
N SER A 359 -11.65 3.93 -16.69
CA SER A 359 -11.31 4.47 -18.01
C SER A 359 -10.50 3.48 -18.87
N PHE A 360 -9.66 2.65 -18.24
CA PHE A 360 -8.96 1.55 -18.89
C PHE A 360 -9.94 0.47 -19.37
N PHE A 361 -10.86 0.01 -18.52
CA PHE A 361 -11.84 -1.04 -18.89
C PHE A 361 -12.89 -0.57 -19.93
N GLN A 362 -13.12 0.73 -20.06
CA GLN A 362 -13.91 1.29 -21.17
C GLN A 362 -13.25 1.11 -22.55
N LEU A 363 -11.91 1.04 -22.59
CA LEU A 363 -11.14 0.83 -23.83
C LEU A 363 -10.75 -0.63 -24.02
N TYR A 364 -10.51 -1.34 -22.92
CA TYR A 364 -10.08 -2.73 -22.88
C TYR A 364 -11.01 -3.52 -21.94
N PRO A 365 -12.17 -3.99 -22.43
CA PRO A 365 -13.16 -4.70 -21.62
C PRO A 365 -12.54 -5.86 -20.83
N ASP A 366 -13.05 -6.10 -19.62
CA ASP A 366 -12.47 -7.11 -18.75
C ASP A 366 -12.66 -8.53 -19.29
N ASP A 367 -11.66 -9.37 -19.06
CA ASP A 367 -11.75 -10.80 -19.39
C ASP A 367 -12.54 -11.52 -18.29
N VAL A 368 -13.77 -11.87 -18.63
CA VAL A 368 -14.72 -12.57 -17.73
C VAL A 368 -14.89 -14.05 -18.12
N SER A 369 -13.94 -14.61 -18.89
CA SER A 369 -13.89 -16.05 -19.17
C SER A 369 -13.69 -16.85 -17.87
N LEU A 370 -14.11 -18.12 -17.89
CA LEU A 370 -13.96 -19.02 -16.74
C LEU A 370 -12.48 -19.15 -16.31
N ASP A 371 -11.58 -19.28 -17.29
CA ASP A 371 -10.14 -19.35 -17.05
C ASP A 371 -9.61 -18.07 -16.38
N ALA A 372 -10.03 -16.89 -16.83
CA ALA A 372 -9.65 -15.61 -16.23
C ALA A 372 -10.19 -15.46 -14.80
N VAL A 373 -11.42 -15.88 -14.53
CA VAL A 373 -12.03 -15.83 -13.19
C VAL A 373 -11.32 -16.79 -12.23
N GLU A 374 -11.09 -18.04 -12.65
CA GLU A 374 -10.44 -19.05 -11.83
C GLU A 374 -8.96 -18.73 -11.59
N PHE A 375 -8.24 -18.21 -12.61
CA PHE A 375 -6.88 -17.70 -12.44
C PHE A 375 -6.82 -16.59 -11.37
N ARG A 376 -7.71 -15.60 -11.43
CA ARG A 376 -7.73 -14.51 -10.43
C ARG A 376 -8.02 -15.01 -9.02
N LYS A 377 -8.94 -15.97 -8.88
CA LYS A 377 -9.27 -16.61 -7.60
C LYS A 377 -8.04 -17.31 -7.01
N LYS A 378 -7.32 -18.11 -7.81
CA LYS A 378 -6.07 -18.79 -7.41
C LYS A 378 -4.94 -17.82 -7.10
N ALA A 379 -4.70 -16.83 -7.96
CA ALA A 379 -3.68 -15.81 -7.77
C ALA A 379 -3.95 -14.95 -6.51
N LYS A 380 -5.22 -14.65 -6.19
CA LYS A 380 -5.62 -14.02 -4.93
C LYS A 380 -5.29 -14.92 -3.72
N ALA A 381 -5.69 -16.20 -3.75
CA ALA A 381 -5.39 -17.13 -2.66
C ALA A 381 -3.87 -17.29 -2.44
N LEU A 382 -3.11 -17.41 -3.53
CA LEU A 382 -1.65 -17.50 -3.52
C LEU A 382 -0.99 -16.24 -2.92
N LEU A 383 -1.47 -15.04 -3.29
CA LEU A 383 -0.97 -13.78 -2.74
C LEU A 383 -1.27 -13.63 -1.24
N HIS A 384 -2.46 -14.05 -0.79
CA HIS A 384 -2.81 -14.08 0.64
C HIS A 384 -1.90 -15.04 1.42
N LEU A 385 -1.69 -16.25 0.91
CA LEU A 385 -0.80 -17.25 1.52
C LEU A 385 0.66 -16.74 1.57
N ALA A 386 1.17 -16.19 0.47
CA ALA A 386 2.51 -15.63 0.39
C ALA A 386 2.72 -14.46 1.36
N SER A 387 1.73 -13.57 1.49
CA SER A 387 1.76 -12.49 2.48
C SER A 387 1.74 -13.01 3.92
N LEU A 388 0.94 -14.04 4.23
CA LEU A 388 0.91 -14.62 5.56
C LEU A 388 2.28 -15.22 5.93
N THR A 389 2.86 -16.01 5.03
CA THR A 389 4.19 -16.62 5.18
C THR A 389 5.27 -15.55 5.40
N LEU A 390 5.39 -14.57 4.50
CA LEU A 390 6.42 -13.52 4.60
C LEU A 390 6.24 -12.62 5.83
N ASN A 391 5.00 -12.25 6.18
CA ASN A 391 4.72 -11.47 7.39
C ASN A 391 5.11 -12.25 8.67
N SER A 392 4.91 -13.57 8.71
CA SER A 392 5.31 -14.39 9.88
C SER A 392 6.83 -14.48 10.09
N LEU A 393 7.62 -14.21 9.04
CA LEU A 393 9.09 -14.08 9.11
C LEU A 393 9.55 -12.62 9.35
N GLY A 394 8.61 -11.66 9.38
CA GLY A 394 8.93 -10.23 9.40
C GLY A 394 9.59 -9.70 8.12
N VAL A 395 9.57 -10.47 7.03
CA VAL A 395 10.23 -10.10 5.76
C VAL A 395 9.41 -9.02 5.04
N ARG A 396 10.05 -7.90 4.69
CA ARG A 396 9.40 -6.82 3.96
C ARG A 396 9.38 -7.14 2.46
N PHE A 397 8.18 -7.19 1.90
CA PHE A 397 7.94 -7.45 0.48
C PHE A 397 6.94 -6.43 -0.10
N TRP A 398 6.86 -6.36 -1.43
CA TRP A 398 5.88 -5.56 -2.18
C TRP A 398 5.38 -6.30 -3.43
N LEU A 399 4.27 -5.84 -4.02
CA LEU A 399 3.80 -6.32 -5.32
C LEU A 399 4.78 -5.89 -6.43
N SER A 400 5.35 -6.85 -7.16
CA SER A 400 6.31 -6.61 -8.24
C SER A 400 5.68 -6.78 -9.63
N SER A 401 6.42 -6.47 -10.68
CA SER A 401 6.13 -6.85 -12.08
C SER A 401 4.65 -6.79 -12.50
N GLY A 402 4.06 -7.90 -12.99
CA GLY A 402 2.71 -7.94 -13.57
C GLY A 402 1.63 -7.74 -12.51
N THR A 403 1.89 -8.20 -11.29
CA THR A 403 1.01 -8.03 -10.13
C THR A 403 0.91 -6.56 -9.72
N CYS A 404 2.02 -5.83 -9.70
CA CYS A 404 2.07 -4.38 -9.47
C CYS A 404 1.35 -3.60 -10.58
N LEU A 405 1.58 -3.98 -11.84
CA LEU A 405 0.91 -3.39 -12.99
C LEU A 405 -0.61 -3.61 -12.94
N GLY A 406 -1.06 -4.79 -12.54
CA GLY A 406 -2.49 -5.11 -12.36
C GLY A 406 -3.16 -4.19 -11.34
N TRP A 407 -2.56 -4.06 -10.16
CA TRP A 407 -3.00 -3.09 -9.17
C TRP A 407 -3.01 -1.65 -9.75
N TYR A 408 -1.90 -1.16 -10.27
CA TYR A 408 -1.76 0.25 -10.65
C TYR A 408 -2.58 0.69 -11.88
N ARG A 409 -2.77 -0.21 -12.85
CA ARG A 409 -3.47 0.07 -14.11
C ARG A 409 -4.98 -0.16 -14.02
N GLN A 410 -5.38 -1.24 -13.36
CA GLN A 410 -6.72 -1.80 -13.49
C GLN A 410 -7.36 -2.25 -12.16
N CYS A 411 -6.74 -1.98 -11.01
CA CYS A 411 -7.24 -2.34 -9.68
C CYS A 411 -7.63 -3.82 -9.51
N ASN A 412 -7.04 -4.71 -10.33
CA ASN A 412 -7.37 -6.13 -10.38
C ASN A 412 -6.17 -6.92 -10.93
N ILE A 413 -6.11 -8.21 -10.66
CA ILE A 413 -5.09 -9.11 -11.22
C ILE A 413 -5.26 -9.18 -12.75
N ILE A 414 -4.13 -9.13 -13.47
CA ILE A 414 -4.09 -9.23 -14.93
C ILE A 414 -4.38 -10.69 -15.31
N PRO A 415 -5.48 -11.00 -16.02
CA PRO A 415 -5.97 -12.38 -16.15
C PRO A 415 -5.08 -13.30 -17.00
N TYR A 416 -4.10 -12.73 -17.71
CA TYR A 416 -3.17 -13.43 -18.59
C TYR A 416 -1.70 -13.36 -18.13
N SER A 417 -1.41 -12.94 -16.88
CA SER A 417 -0.02 -12.98 -16.36
C SER A 417 0.47 -14.43 -16.14
N LYS A 418 -0.40 -15.30 -15.60
CA LYS A 418 -0.14 -16.70 -15.19
C LYS A 418 0.64 -16.88 -13.89
N ASP A 419 1.16 -15.81 -13.32
CA ASP A 419 1.92 -15.79 -12.06
C ASP A 419 1.48 -14.64 -11.13
N VAL A 420 1.96 -14.74 -9.88
CA VAL A 420 1.97 -13.70 -8.86
C VAL A 420 3.41 -13.30 -8.61
N ASP A 421 3.72 -12.01 -8.71
CA ASP A 421 5.08 -11.47 -8.58
C ASP A 421 5.23 -10.69 -7.28
N LEU A 422 6.23 -11.04 -6.48
CA LEU A 422 6.65 -10.27 -5.31
C LEU A 422 8.09 -9.78 -5.46
N GLY A 423 8.36 -8.64 -4.83
CA GLY A 423 9.70 -8.07 -4.70
C GLY A 423 10.13 -8.07 -3.24
N ILE A 424 11.39 -8.39 -2.99
CA ILE A 424 12.04 -8.33 -1.67
C ILE A 424 13.38 -7.62 -1.84
N PHE A 425 13.77 -6.72 -0.94
CA PHE A 425 15.13 -6.18 -0.96
C PHE A 425 16.11 -7.24 -0.46
N ILE A 426 17.26 -7.39 -1.10
CA ILE A 426 18.20 -8.46 -0.73
C ILE A 426 18.70 -8.37 0.73
N GLN A 427 18.76 -7.16 1.29
CA GLN A 427 19.05 -6.92 2.71
C GLN A 427 18.00 -7.50 3.69
N ASP A 428 16.78 -7.77 3.19
CA ASP A 428 15.67 -8.39 3.94
C ASP A 428 15.56 -9.90 3.64
N TYR A 429 16.50 -10.49 2.90
CA TYR A 429 16.56 -11.94 2.66
C TYR A 429 16.80 -12.70 3.98
N GLN A 430 16.04 -13.78 4.17
CA GLN A 430 16.25 -14.74 5.25
C GLN A 430 16.32 -16.16 4.66
N PRO A 431 17.21 -17.03 5.16
CA PRO A 431 17.28 -18.42 4.70
C PRO A 431 15.98 -19.19 4.95
N ASP A 432 15.22 -18.80 5.97
CA ASP A 432 13.94 -19.43 6.35
C ASP A 432 12.79 -19.18 5.36
N ILE A 433 12.95 -18.31 4.35
CA ILE A 433 11.93 -18.06 3.32
C ILE A 433 11.54 -19.37 2.62
N ILE A 434 12.51 -20.15 2.13
CA ILE A 434 12.25 -21.41 1.41
C ILE A 434 11.51 -22.44 2.29
N PRO A 435 12.01 -22.83 3.48
CA PRO A 435 11.31 -23.82 4.31
C PRO A 435 9.97 -23.30 4.85
N ALA A 436 9.78 -22.00 5.06
CA ALA A 436 8.49 -21.44 5.43
C ALA A 436 7.45 -21.60 4.31
N PHE A 437 7.82 -21.31 3.05
CA PHE A 437 6.95 -21.54 1.89
C PHE A 437 6.63 -23.03 1.68
N GLN A 438 7.64 -23.90 1.76
CA GLN A 438 7.44 -25.36 1.68
C GLN A 438 6.48 -25.86 2.77
N LYS A 439 6.65 -25.40 4.01
CA LYS A 439 5.77 -25.71 5.15
C LYS A 439 4.35 -25.15 4.96
N ALA A 440 4.20 -24.04 4.26
CA ALA A 440 2.91 -23.45 3.89
C ALA A 440 2.22 -24.18 2.71
N GLY A 441 2.80 -25.26 2.17
CA GLY A 441 2.24 -26.03 1.07
C GLY A 441 2.65 -25.54 -0.32
N LEU A 442 3.62 -24.61 -0.41
CA LEU A 442 4.14 -24.07 -1.67
C LEU A 442 5.56 -24.61 -1.90
N PRO A 443 5.74 -25.75 -2.58
CA PRO A 443 7.06 -26.30 -2.85
C PRO A 443 7.85 -25.37 -3.78
N LEU A 444 9.16 -25.31 -3.55
CA LEU A 444 10.11 -24.59 -4.40
C LEU A 444 10.14 -25.26 -5.78
N LYS A 445 9.88 -24.49 -6.84
CA LYS A 445 9.90 -24.93 -8.24
C LYS A 445 11.25 -24.62 -8.88
N HIS A 446 11.77 -23.41 -8.66
CA HIS A 446 13.09 -23.01 -9.13
C HIS A 446 13.81 -22.13 -8.09
N LYS A 447 15.13 -22.20 -8.07
CA LYS A 447 16.01 -21.21 -7.45
C LYS A 447 17.10 -20.83 -8.45
N PHE A 448 17.21 -19.55 -8.76
CA PHE A 448 18.28 -19.02 -9.61
C PHE A 448 19.17 -18.03 -8.88
N GLY A 449 20.44 -17.99 -9.26
CA GLY A 449 21.43 -17.04 -8.74
C GLY A 449 21.89 -17.31 -7.31
N LYS A 450 22.59 -16.33 -6.74
CA LYS A 450 23.14 -16.32 -5.38
C LYS A 450 22.61 -15.11 -4.61
N VAL A 451 22.71 -15.12 -3.29
CA VAL A 451 22.24 -14.00 -2.45
C VAL A 451 22.88 -12.69 -2.91
N GLU A 452 24.18 -12.70 -3.18
CA GLU A 452 24.97 -11.57 -3.67
C GLU A 452 24.72 -11.20 -5.15
N ASP A 453 24.07 -12.04 -5.96
CA ASP A 453 23.94 -11.83 -7.40
C ASP A 453 22.74 -12.57 -8.03
N SER A 454 21.76 -11.78 -8.50
CA SER A 454 20.65 -12.23 -9.34
C SER A 454 19.75 -13.32 -8.72
N LEU A 455 19.51 -13.28 -7.40
CA LEU A 455 18.62 -14.23 -6.72
C LEU A 455 17.17 -14.13 -7.20
N GLU A 456 16.57 -15.29 -7.51
CA GLU A 456 15.16 -15.47 -7.86
C GLU A 456 14.65 -16.78 -7.22
N LEU A 457 13.45 -16.76 -6.63
CA LEU A 457 12.80 -17.95 -6.06
C LEU A 457 11.40 -18.11 -6.65
N SER A 458 11.15 -19.20 -7.35
CA SER A 458 9.83 -19.59 -7.86
C SER A 458 9.22 -20.70 -7.01
N PHE A 459 7.97 -20.54 -6.57
CA PHE A 459 7.21 -21.56 -5.85
C PHE A 459 5.98 -22.00 -6.65
N GLN A 460 5.65 -23.29 -6.56
CA GLN A 460 4.49 -23.87 -7.23
C GLN A 460 3.23 -23.69 -6.37
N GLY A 461 2.22 -22.97 -6.90
CA GLY A 461 0.87 -22.92 -6.35
C GLY A 461 -0.05 -23.97 -6.98
N GLU A 462 -1.36 -23.80 -6.82
CA GLU A 462 -2.36 -24.69 -7.44
C GLU A 462 -2.44 -24.49 -8.97
N ASP A 463 -2.68 -25.58 -9.70
CA ASP A 463 -2.93 -25.61 -11.16
C ASP A 463 -1.99 -24.72 -12.00
N GLU A 464 -0.68 -24.96 -11.87
CA GLU A 464 0.42 -24.26 -12.57
C GLU A 464 0.56 -22.74 -12.29
N VAL A 465 -0.25 -22.14 -11.41
CA VAL A 465 -0.06 -20.75 -10.99
C VAL A 465 1.21 -20.66 -10.13
N LYS A 466 2.19 -19.88 -10.57
CA LYS A 466 3.47 -19.68 -9.87
C LYS A 466 3.42 -18.45 -8.96
N LEU A 467 4.18 -18.52 -7.86
CA LEU A 467 4.64 -17.36 -7.12
C LEU A 467 6.11 -17.14 -7.45
N ASP A 468 6.45 -16.00 -8.04
CA ASP A 468 7.83 -15.63 -8.35
C ASP A 468 8.28 -14.47 -7.46
N ILE A 469 9.38 -14.68 -6.74
CA ILE A 469 9.97 -13.71 -5.81
C ILE A 469 11.30 -13.24 -6.39
N PHE A 470 11.33 -11.98 -6.80
CA PHE A 470 12.53 -11.31 -7.33
C PHE A 470 13.24 -10.54 -6.21
N PHE A 471 14.55 -10.72 -6.08
CA PHE A 471 15.35 -9.98 -5.12
C PHE A 471 15.96 -8.72 -5.76
N PHE A 472 15.83 -7.61 -5.03
CA PHE A 472 16.25 -6.29 -5.47
C PHE A 472 17.47 -5.81 -4.68
N TYR A 473 18.47 -5.36 -5.45
CA TYR A 473 19.77 -4.89 -5.01
C TYR A 473 19.81 -3.37 -5.15
N GLU A 474 20.32 -2.69 -4.12
CA GLU A 474 20.35 -1.23 -4.07
C GLU A 474 21.77 -0.72 -4.37
N GLU A 475 21.87 0.16 -5.37
CA GLU A 475 23.12 0.80 -5.84
C GLU A 475 23.02 2.32 -5.57
N ASP A 476 24.05 3.13 -5.81
CA ASP A 476 24.02 4.57 -5.46
C ASP A 476 22.83 5.34 -6.08
N ASP A 477 22.60 5.17 -7.39
CA ASP A 477 21.61 5.94 -8.18
C ASP A 477 20.36 5.14 -8.60
N HIS A 478 20.39 3.81 -8.48
CA HIS A 478 19.33 2.92 -8.94
C HIS A 478 19.06 1.73 -8.01
N VAL A 479 18.05 0.95 -8.36
CA VAL A 479 17.75 -0.38 -7.79
C VAL A 479 17.69 -1.36 -8.95
N TRP A 480 18.06 -2.61 -8.76
CA TRP A 480 17.94 -3.64 -9.80
C TRP A 480 17.50 -5.00 -9.28
N ASN A 481 16.83 -5.80 -10.11
CA ASN A 481 16.70 -7.24 -9.89
C ASN A 481 17.36 -8.03 -11.02
N GLY A 482 17.77 -9.27 -10.72
CA GLY A 482 18.33 -10.18 -11.70
C GLY A 482 17.27 -11.02 -12.42
N GLY A 483 17.73 -11.78 -13.42
CA GLY A 483 16.99 -12.90 -14.02
C GLY A 483 17.94 -13.84 -14.74
N THR A 484 17.68 -15.15 -14.72
CA THR A 484 18.60 -16.17 -15.25
C THR A 484 17.91 -17.05 -16.30
N GLN A 485 18.51 -17.15 -17.51
CA GLN A 485 18.06 -18.10 -18.53
C GLN A 485 18.67 -19.49 -18.28
N ALA A 486 17.94 -20.36 -17.58
CA ALA A 486 18.38 -21.70 -17.19
C ALA A 486 19.08 -22.52 -18.30
N LYS A 487 18.57 -22.50 -19.55
CA LYS A 487 19.14 -23.27 -20.67
C LYS A 487 20.50 -22.79 -21.20
N SER A 488 20.98 -21.61 -20.79
CA SER A 488 22.18 -20.99 -21.36
C SER A 488 23.11 -20.34 -20.32
N GLY A 489 22.69 -20.31 -19.05
CA GLY A 489 23.36 -19.56 -17.99
C GLY A 489 23.34 -18.03 -18.18
N LYS A 490 22.72 -17.49 -19.23
CA LYS A 490 22.70 -16.04 -19.49
C LYS A 490 21.96 -15.30 -18.39
N LYS A 491 22.60 -14.25 -17.86
CA LYS A 491 22.05 -13.37 -16.83
C LYS A 491 21.49 -12.10 -17.45
N PHE A 492 20.50 -11.52 -16.78
CA PHE A 492 19.87 -10.24 -17.11
C PHE A 492 19.78 -9.37 -15.86
N LYS A 493 19.83 -8.05 -16.04
CA LYS A 493 19.69 -7.02 -15.00
C LYS A 493 18.57 -6.07 -15.39
N TYR A 494 17.59 -5.86 -14.53
CA TYR A 494 16.47 -4.94 -14.73
C TYR A 494 16.71 -3.68 -13.91
N LEU A 495 16.85 -2.52 -14.56
CA LEU A 495 17.16 -1.27 -13.86
C LEU A 495 15.89 -0.49 -13.48
N PHE A 496 15.85 0.03 -12.26
CA PHE A 496 14.75 0.85 -11.74
C PHE A 496 15.29 2.12 -11.10
N PRO A 497 14.64 3.28 -11.29
CA PRO A 497 14.89 4.45 -10.44
C PRO A 497 14.68 4.09 -8.96
N LYS A 498 15.40 4.76 -8.06
CA LYS A 498 15.16 4.66 -6.61
C LYS A 498 13.67 4.82 -6.27
N PHE A 499 13.16 3.93 -5.42
CA PHE A 499 11.79 3.99 -4.89
C PHE A 499 11.78 3.67 -3.39
N THR A 500 10.79 4.22 -2.71
CA THR A 500 10.43 3.86 -1.32
C THR A 500 9.21 2.94 -1.32
N LEU A 501 8.89 2.29 -0.20
CA LEU A 501 7.71 1.44 -0.09
C LEU A 501 6.54 2.16 0.61
N CYS A 502 5.36 2.04 0.00
CA CYS A 502 4.08 2.55 0.49
C CYS A 502 3.12 1.39 0.70
N TRP A 503 2.21 1.50 1.67
CA TRP A 503 1.09 0.57 1.80
C TRP A 503 0.00 0.83 0.75
N THR A 504 -0.71 -0.22 0.37
CA THR A 504 -1.96 -0.19 -0.39
C THR A 504 -2.87 -1.32 0.10
N GLU A 505 -4.14 -1.27 -0.31
CA GLU A 505 -5.00 -2.45 -0.39
C GLU A 505 -4.93 -3.02 -1.80
N PHE A 506 -4.85 -4.33 -1.93
CA PHE A 506 -5.06 -5.05 -3.18
C PHE A 506 -5.67 -6.42 -2.87
N VAL A 507 -6.72 -6.81 -3.58
CA VAL A 507 -7.50 -8.04 -3.33
C VAL A 507 -7.75 -8.32 -1.84
N GLU A 508 -8.26 -7.28 -1.14
CA GLU A 508 -8.62 -7.28 0.29
C GLU A 508 -7.44 -7.55 1.26
N LEU A 509 -6.21 -7.29 0.81
CA LEU A 509 -4.98 -7.50 1.57
C LEU A 509 -4.18 -6.20 1.71
N LYS A 510 -3.67 -5.93 2.92
CA LYS A 510 -2.69 -4.85 3.18
C LYS A 510 -1.33 -5.30 2.68
N VAL A 511 -0.87 -4.73 1.58
CA VAL A 511 0.42 -5.05 0.92
C VAL A 511 1.20 -3.78 0.60
N ARG A 512 2.50 -3.91 0.35
CA ARG A 512 3.31 -2.77 -0.09
C ARG A 512 3.42 -2.70 -1.62
N VAL A 513 3.72 -1.50 -2.09
CA VAL A 513 4.01 -1.15 -3.49
C VAL A 513 5.11 -0.07 -3.50
N PRO A 514 5.86 0.09 -4.60
CA PRO A 514 6.74 1.25 -4.79
C PRO A 514 5.93 2.55 -4.70
N CYS A 515 6.28 3.46 -3.79
CA CYS A 515 5.64 4.77 -3.62
C CYS A 515 5.72 5.61 -4.91
N GLU A 516 6.83 5.47 -5.63
CA GLU A 516 7.12 6.09 -6.92
C GLU A 516 6.57 5.22 -8.07
N THR A 517 5.36 4.66 -7.91
CA THR A 517 4.82 3.55 -8.73
C THR A 517 4.90 3.82 -10.24
N LEU A 518 4.58 5.04 -10.68
CA LEU A 518 4.61 5.36 -12.11
C LEU A 518 6.01 5.19 -12.71
N HIS A 519 7.07 5.60 -12.00
CA HIS A 519 8.44 5.46 -12.49
C HIS A 519 8.89 3.99 -12.50
N TYR A 520 8.49 3.21 -11.48
CA TYR A 520 8.72 1.77 -11.43
C TYR A 520 8.03 1.04 -12.60
N ILE A 521 6.76 1.34 -12.85
CA ILE A 521 5.98 0.77 -13.95
C ILE A 521 6.51 1.21 -15.32
N GLU A 522 6.83 2.49 -15.52
CA GLU A 522 7.40 2.99 -16.78
C GLU A 522 8.80 2.44 -17.07
N ALA A 523 9.60 2.12 -16.04
CA ALA A 523 10.87 1.43 -16.23
C ALA A 523 10.65 0.02 -16.78
N ASN A 524 9.73 -0.75 -16.18
CA ASN A 524 9.52 -2.15 -16.54
C ASN A 524 8.66 -2.37 -17.81
N TYR A 525 7.77 -1.43 -18.13
CA TYR A 525 6.78 -1.58 -19.21
C TYR A 525 6.82 -0.46 -20.27
N GLY A 526 7.72 0.51 -20.13
CA GLY A 526 7.83 1.65 -21.04
C GLY A 526 6.68 2.64 -20.91
N LYS A 527 6.64 3.67 -21.77
CA LYS A 527 5.62 4.74 -21.72
C LYS A 527 4.21 4.26 -22.09
N GLU A 528 4.12 3.19 -22.86
CA GLU A 528 2.85 2.60 -23.31
C GLU A 528 2.28 1.52 -22.36
N TRP A 529 2.73 1.47 -21.09
CA TRP A 529 2.30 0.51 -20.05
C TRP A 529 0.77 0.37 -19.86
N LYS A 530 0.01 1.38 -20.29
CA LYS A 530 -1.46 1.38 -20.29
C LYS A 530 -2.07 0.44 -21.33
N ILE A 531 -1.35 0.15 -22.41
CA ILE A 531 -1.82 -0.73 -23.49
C ILE A 531 -1.62 -2.19 -23.04
N PRO A 532 -2.66 -3.05 -23.09
CA PRO A 532 -2.52 -4.47 -22.80
C PRO A 532 -1.57 -5.17 -23.78
N VAL A 533 -0.56 -5.86 -23.25
CA VAL A 533 0.34 -6.73 -24.01
C VAL A 533 0.17 -8.17 -23.51
N LYS A 534 -0.40 -9.04 -24.36
CA LYS A 534 -0.68 -10.45 -24.02
C LYS A 534 0.47 -11.43 -24.32
N MET A 535 1.45 -11.00 -25.12
CA MET A 535 2.68 -11.77 -25.39
C MET A 535 3.87 -10.99 -24.83
N TRP A 536 4.47 -11.51 -23.76
CA TRP A 536 5.58 -10.86 -23.07
C TRP A 536 6.80 -11.80 -23.05
N ASP A 537 7.92 -11.34 -23.59
CA ASP A 537 9.22 -11.99 -23.44
C ASP A 537 10.03 -11.23 -22.39
N TRP A 538 10.15 -11.80 -21.19
CA TRP A 538 10.72 -11.19 -19.99
C TRP A 538 12.12 -10.60 -20.18
N LYS A 539 12.92 -11.14 -21.12
CA LYS A 539 14.30 -10.71 -21.43
C LYS A 539 14.42 -9.74 -22.62
N ASN A 540 13.33 -9.47 -23.35
CA ASN A 540 13.35 -8.68 -24.59
C ASN A 540 12.27 -7.57 -24.64
N SER A 541 11.18 -7.71 -23.88
CA SER A 541 10.04 -6.76 -23.87
C SER A 541 10.19 -5.61 -22.86
N PRO A 542 10.74 -5.82 -21.64
CA PRO A 542 10.99 -4.72 -20.71
C PRO A 542 12.08 -3.79 -21.25
N PRO A 543 11.88 -2.46 -21.32
CA PRO A 543 12.88 -1.53 -21.87
C PRO A 543 14.04 -1.26 -20.91
N ASN A 544 13.95 -1.71 -19.65
CA ASN A 544 14.98 -1.61 -18.62
C ASN A 544 15.86 -2.87 -18.48
N VAL A 545 15.66 -3.90 -19.30
CA VAL A 545 16.46 -5.13 -19.25
C VAL A 545 17.80 -4.97 -19.98
N GLN A 546 18.86 -5.48 -19.36
CA GLN A 546 20.22 -5.48 -19.93
C GLN A 546 20.88 -6.85 -19.72
N PRO A 547 21.74 -7.32 -20.65
CA PRO A 547 22.57 -8.51 -20.41
C PRO A 547 23.52 -8.28 -19.23
N ASN A 548 23.64 -9.26 -18.34
CA ASN A 548 24.43 -9.19 -17.10
C ASN A 548 25.50 -10.30 -17.01
N GLY A 549 26.04 -10.71 -18.16
CA GLY A 549 26.99 -11.81 -18.29
C GLY A 549 26.35 -13.20 -18.41
N ILE A 550 27.12 -14.23 -18.08
CA ILE A 550 26.75 -15.65 -18.12
C ILE A 550 27.32 -16.33 -16.88
N TRP A 551 26.56 -17.18 -16.21
CA TRP A 551 27.04 -18.01 -15.11
C TRP A 551 28.14 -18.99 -15.58
N PRO A 552 29.28 -19.10 -14.88
CA PRO A 552 30.30 -20.10 -15.16
C PRO A 552 29.72 -21.52 -15.09
N ILE A 553 30.08 -22.40 -16.04
CA ILE A 553 29.47 -23.74 -16.19
C ILE A 553 29.63 -24.58 -14.92
N ASN A 554 30.76 -24.44 -14.22
CA ASN A 554 31.06 -25.10 -12.95
C ASN A 554 30.20 -24.62 -11.76
N GLU A 555 29.40 -23.56 -11.93
CA GLU A 555 28.48 -23.05 -10.90
C GLU A 555 27.01 -23.39 -11.21
N TRP A 556 26.69 -23.99 -12.37
CA TRP A 556 25.30 -24.19 -12.81
C TRP A 556 24.48 -25.05 -11.85
N GLU A 557 25.07 -26.06 -11.21
CA GLU A 557 24.40 -26.88 -10.19
C GLU A 557 23.99 -26.07 -8.94
N GLU A 558 24.72 -24.99 -8.64
CA GLU A 558 24.44 -24.10 -7.51
C GLU A 558 23.43 -23.01 -7.88
N VAL A 559 23.60 -22.39 -9.05
CA VAL A 559 22.87 -21.16 -9.45
C VAL A 559 21.70 -21.40 -10.41
N ILE A 560 21.47 -22.65 -10.85
CA ILE A 560 20.37 -23.04 -11.73
C ILE A 560 19.68 -24.30 -11.19
N GLN A 561 18.93 -24.16 -10.09
CA GLN A 561 18.24 -25.27 -9.44
C GLN A 561 16.78 -25.33 -9.92
N LEU A 562 16.40 -26.48 -10.48
CA LEU A 562 15.05 -26.82 -10.96
C LEU A 562 14.59 -28.08 -10.21
N TYR A 563 13.36 -28.10 -9.70
CA TYR A 563 12.81 -29.18 -8.88
C TYR A 563 11.56 -29.83 -9.50
#